data_AF-W4HEX3-F1
#
_entry.id   AF-W4HEX3-F1
#
_cell.length_a   1.000
_cell.length_b   1.000
_cell.length_c   1.000
_cell.angle_alpha   90.00
_cell.angle_beta   90.00
_cell.angle_gamma   90.00
#
_symmetry.space_group_name_H-M   'P 1'
#
loop_
_entity.id
_entity.type
_entity.pdbx_description
1 polymer ?
#
loop_
_entity_poly.entity_id
_entity_poly.type
_entity_poly.pdbx_seq_one_letter_code
_entity_poly.pdbx_strand_id
1 'polypeptide(L)'
;MVERNAHSNLLGLIEVAGLIALPIASLFITVLLLRVVFKPKDDLASRKSPNYGTIHSPFYPAEDDSIYAGQVDGNYVAPWTSTFDLAFLLSMLLSLVALVACTSLLQPELWVNLHFWVGLAIQAASMLLVSTLGGLVCRAFGIVNDKGYLLTTISATFKVNYTRKCQHFAAYILPLLNPWSFVDDDNDIAAQQLPLLWSYFSILLSFLLLVKPLRERFVWCMIQFNGLDRPDDRPHTLKWLVAGNLVPGFVVVVVLNALFGRRDILLLVVAIAIIGDGLAEPVGLNWGRHKFTVCWCSARRRCRSWEGCATVYLSTMVLVAWGRGSFHSIHQVLAAMLVMPPVLMLAEAVVPHTFDTPVLVLVTGGVLVGILQVVD
;
A
#
# COMPACT_ATOMS: atom_id res chain seq x y z
N MET A 1 -27.80 -35.44 23.09
CA MET A 1 -26.37 -35.35 22.68
C MET A 1 -26.21 -35.42 21.16
N VAL A 2 -26.85 -36.38 20.49
CA VAL A 2 -26.84 -36.51 19.01
C VAL A 2 -27.46 -35.32 18.27
N GLU A 3 -28.62 -34.82 18.71
CA GLU A 3 -29.24 -33.61 18.09
C GLU A 3 -28.40 -32.34 18.28
N ARG A 4 -27.72 -32.21 19.42
CA ARG A 4 -26.86 -31.06 19.72
C ARG A 4 -25.62 -31.05 18.81
N ASN A 5 -25.10 -32.24 18.49
CA ASN A 5 -24.00 -32.42 17.52
C ASN A 5 -24.46 -32.21 16.07
N ALA A 6 -25.69 -32.61 15.72
CA ALA A 6 -26.25 -32.35 14.39
C ALA A 6 -26.47 -30.84 14.15
N HIS A 7 -26.97 -30.13 15.17
CA HIS A 7 -27.15 -28.68 15.12
C HIS A 7 -25.81 -27.93 15.04
N SER A 8 -24.79 -28.35 15.78
CA SER A 8 -23.45 -27.72 15.71
C SER A 8 -22.78 -27.96 14.36
N ASN A 9 -22.95 -29.16 13.78
CA ASN A 9 -22.41 -29.48 12.46
C ASN A 9 -23.12 -28.71 11.35
N LEU A 10 -24.44 -28.53 11.45
CA LEU A 10 -25.22 -27.73 10.51
C LEU A 10 -24.85 -26.24 10.61
N LEU A 11 -24.67 -25.72 11.83
CA LEU A 11 -24.24 -24.34 12.04
C LEU A 11 -22.86 -24.10 11.42
N GLY A 12 -21.89 -24.98 11.69
CA GLY A 12 -20.55 -24.89 11.10
C GLY A 12 -20.56 -24.98 9.57
N LEU A 13 -21.44 -25.79 8.99
CA LEU A 13 -21.59 -25.87 7.53
C LEU A 13 -22.15 -24.57 6.94
N ILE A 14 -23.13 -23.95 7.61
CA ILE A 14 -23.72 -22.67 7.20
C ILE A 14 -22.68 -21.54 7.31
N GLU A 15 -21.85 -21.55 8.35
CA GLU A 15 -20.77 -20.58 8.53
C GLU A 15 -19.73 -20.67 7.42
N VAL A 16 -19.24 -21.89 7.13
CA VAL A 16 -18.28 -22.13 6.04
C VAL A 16 -18.89 -21.79 4.69
N ALA A 17 -20.16 -22.14 4.47
CA ALA A 17 -20.88 -21.76 3.27
C ALA A 17 -21.00 -20.23 3.14
N GLY A 18 -21.27 -19.51 4.22
CA GLY A 18 -21.34 -18.05 4.23
C GLY A 18 -20.01 -17.38 3.87
N LEU A 19 -18.90 -17.88 4.43
CA LEU A 19 -17.54 -17.36 4.17
C LEU A 19 -17.13 -17.50 2.69
N ILE A 20 -17.62 -18.53 2.00
CA ILE A 20 -17.30 -18.79 0.59
C ILE A 20 -18.34 -18.18 -0.35
N ALA A 21 -19.62 -18.28 -0.01
CA ALA A 21 -20.72 -17.80 -0.85
C ALA A 21 -20.75 -16.28 -0.94
N LEU A 22 -20.43 -15.55 0.14
CA LEU A 22 -20.43 -14.08 0.13
C LEU A 22 -19.40 -13.49 -0.87
N PRO A 23 -18.11 -13.89 -0.86
CA PRO A 23 -17.16 -13.45 -1.88
C PRO A 23 -17.59 -13.79 -3.30
N ILE A 24 -18.11 -15.00 -3.54
CA ILE A 24 -18.54 -15.46 -4.87
C ILE A 24 -19.76 -14.68 -5.36
N ALA A 25 -20.79 -14.54 -4.51
CA ALA A 25 -21.99 -13.77 -4.82
C ALA A 25 -21.61 -12.31 -5.09
N SER A 26 -20.71 -11.74 -4.28
CA SER A 26 -20.29 -10.37 -4.49
C SER A 26 -19.46 -10.18 -5.75
N LEU A 27 -18.59 -11.13 -6.11
CA LEU A 27 -17.90 -11.12 -7.40
C LEU A 27 -18.91 -11.13 -8.56
N PHE A 28 -19.92 -12.00 -8.49
CA PHE A 28 -20.96 -12.10 -9.51
C PHE A 28 -21.73 -10.78 -9.64
N ILE A 29 -22.15 -10.19 -8.51
CA ILE A 29 -22.85 -8.90 -8.49
C ILE A 29 -21.97 -7.79 -9.08
N THR A 30 -20.69 -7.70 -8.68
CA THR A 30 -19.77 -6.67 -9.18
C THR A 30 -19.55 -6.80 -10.69
N VAL A 31 -19.38 -8.03 -11.21
CA VAL A 31 -19.27 -8.27 -12.66
C VAL A 31 -20.56 -7.90 -13.38
N LEU A 32 -21.72 -8.21 -12.81
CA LEU A 32 -23.01 -7.85 -13.38
C LEU A 32 -23.19 -6.34 -13.43
N LEU A 33 -22.90 -5.62 -12.34
CA LEU A 33 -22.97 -4.16 -12.28
C LEU A 33 -22.07 -3.51 -13.32
N LEU A 34 -20.81 -3.94 -13.42
CA LEU A 34 -19.83 -3.41 -14.36
C LEU A 34 -20.10 -3.77 -15.83
N ARG A 35 -20.96 -4.75 -16.12
CA ARG A 35 -21.30 -5.15 -17.50
C ARG A 35 -22.68 -4.69 -17.95
N VAL A 36 -23.65 -4.66 -17.04
CA VAL A 36 -25.06 -4.44 -17.36
C VAL A 36 -25.47 -3.00 -17.04
N VAL A 37 -25.09 -2.50 -15.86
CA VAL A 37 -25.54 -1.19 -15.36
C VAL A 37 -24.59 -0.09 -15.81
N PHE A 38 -23.31 -0.24 -15.53
CA PHE A 38 -22.27 0.66 -15.98
C PHE A 38 -21.73 0.12 -17.30
N LYS A 39 -22.42 0.40 -18.41
CA LYS A 39 -21.86 0.07 -19.73
C LYS A 39 -20.68 1.01 -20.04
N PRO A 40 -19.56 0.49 -20.56
CA PRO A 40 -18.45 1.34 -20.95
C PRO A 40 -18.94 2.27 -22.06
N LYS A 41 -18.55 3.55 -21.98
CA LYS A 41 -18.68 4.48 -23.10
C LYS A 41 -17.68 4.04 -24.16
N ASP A 42 -18.07 3.09 -24.99
CA ASP A 42 -17.23 2.50 -26.02
C ASP A 42 -17.00 3.52 -27.15
N ASP A 43 -15.99 4.38 -27.03
CA ASP A 43 -15.37 4.96 -28.22
C ASP A 43 -14.49 3.88 -28.85
N LEU A 44 -14.90 3.43 -30.04
CA LEU A 44 -14.25 2.38 -30.84
C LEU A 44 -12.76 2.63 -31.15
N ALA A 45 -12.26 3.86 -30.93
CA ALA A 45 -10.85 4.23 -31.06
C ALA A 45 -9.96 3.76 -29.88
N SER A 46 -10.55 3.43 -28.71
CA SER A 46 -9.80 3.03 -27.50
C SER A 46 -9.28 1.58 -27.52
N ARG A 47 -9.58 0.81 -28.58
CA ARG A 47 -9.36 -0.64 -28.65
C ARG A 47 -7.94 -1.08 -29.05
N LYS A 48 -6.98 -0.18 -29.25
CA LYS A 48 -5.61 -0.54 -29.62
C LYS A 48 -4.62 -0.15 -28.52
N SER A 49 -3.89 -1.16 -28.04
CA SER A 49 -2.83 -1.20 -27.01
C SER A 49 -3.25 -0.76 -25.59
N PRO A 50 -2.53 -1.19 -24.52
CA PRO A 50 -2.73 -0.70 -23.16
C PRO A 50 -2.34 0.78 -23.05
N ASN A 51 -3.06 1.63 -23.77
CA ASN A 51 -2.83 3.04 -23.88
C ASN A 51 -3.46 3.72 -22.68
N TYR A 52 -2.66 4.58 -22.07
CA TYR A 52 -3.11 5.50 -21.04
C TYR A 52 -4.33 6.25 -21.60
N GLY A 53 -5.49 6.06 -20.94
CA GLY A 53 -6.82 6.47 -21.39
C GLY A 53 -6.90 7.78 -22.16
N THR A 54 -6.93 7.69 -23.49
CA THR A 54 -7.25 8.78 -24.38
C THR A 54 -8.76 9.02 -24.36
N ILE A 55 -9.17 10.18 -23.86
CA ILE A 55 -10.42 10.82 -24.29
C ILE A 55 -10.00 11.80 -25.38
N HIS A 56 -10.30 11.49 -26.64
CA HIS A 56 -10.24 12.51 -27.69
C HIS A 56 -11.52 13.34 -27.60
N SER A 57 -11.46 14.52 -26.98
CA SER A 57 -12.50 15.53 -27.21
C SER A 57 -12.14 16.29 -28.49
N PRO A 58 -13.01 16.32 -29.51
CA PRO A 58 -12.80 17.24 -30.62
C PRO A 58 -13.18 18.65 -30.12
N PHE A 59 -12.32 19.63 -30.39
CA PHE A 59 -12.54 21.07 -30.15
C PHE A 59 -12.51 21.55 -28.69
N TYR A 60 -11.36 22.08 -28.23
CA TYR A 60 -11.05 23.52 -28.02
C TYR A 60 -9.62 23.64 -27.42
N PRO A 61 -8.85 24.70 -27.74
CA PRO A 61 -7.53 24.94 -27.16
C PRO A 61 -7.70 25.68 -25.83
N ALA A 62 -7.53 24.96 -24.74
CA ALA A 62 -7.22 25.52 -23.42
C ALA A 62 -6.43 24.45 -22.67
N GLU A 63 -5.32 24.83 -22.08
CA GLU A 63 -4.34 23.99 -21.38
C GLU A 63 -5.01 22.90 -20.52
N ASP A 64 -5.04 21.69 -21.07
CA ASP A 64 -5.48 20.49 -20.38
C ASP A 64 -4.30 19.99 -19.53
N ASP A 65 -4.14 20.56 -18.34
CA ASP A 65 -3.12 20.21 -17.34
C ASP A 65 -3.37 18.81 -16.69
N SER A 66 -3.94 17.89 -17.45
CA SER A 66 -4.02 16.47 -17.13
C SER A 66 -2.68 15.82 -17.50
N ILE A 67 -1.81 15.64 -16.50
CA ILE A 67 -0.54 14.93 -16.69
C ILE A 67 -0.88 13.47 -17.00
N TYR A 68 -0.77 13.09 -18.28
CA TYR A 68 -0.89 11.71 -18.72
C TYR A 68 0.46 11.00 -18.59
N ALA A 69 0.49 9.75 -18.11
CA ALA A 69 1.74 9.06 -17.85
C ALA A 69 2.45 8.66 -19.15
N GLY A 70 3.60 9.30 -19.36
CA GLY A 70 4.63 8.92 -20.32
C GLY A 70 5.05 10.13 -21.16
N GLN A 71 6.37 10.26 -21.32
CA GLN A 71 7.09 11.43 -21.86
C GLN A 71 7.28 12.62 -20.91
N VAL A 72 7.51 12.38 -19.61
CA VAL A 72 8.09 13.41 -18.74
C VAL A 72 9.43 12.89 -18.23
N ASP A 73 10.53 13.36 -18.82
CA ASP A 73 11.83 13.28 -18.14
C ASP A 73 11.68 14.07 -16.84
N GLY A 74 11.83 13.40 -15.70
CA GLY A 74 11.72 14.08 -14.42
C GLY A 74 12.86 15.07 -14.35
N ASN A 75 12.57 16.38 -14.38
CA ASN A 75 13.62 17.39 -14.38
C ASN A 75 14.27 17.47 -12.98
N TYR A 76 15.17 16.53 -12.69
CA TYR A 76 15.90 16.37 -11.43
C TYR A 76 17.08 17.36 -11.31
N VAL A 77 16.95 18.58 -11.83
CA VAL A 77 18.05 19.56 -11.88
C VAL A 77 18.31 20.25 -10.54
N ALA A 78 17.28 20.41 -9.70
CA ALA A 78 17.40 21.10 -8.41
C ALA A 78 18.46 20.47 -7.48
N PRO A 79 19.25 21.28 -6.74
CA PRO A 79 20.23 20.75 -5.79
C PRO A 79 19.55 20.04 -4.63
N TRP A 80 20.18 18.97 -4.12
CA TRP A 80 19.62 18.10 -3.08
C TRP A 80 19.34 18.82 -1.75
N THR A 81 20.02 19.95 -1.50
CA THR A 81 19.81 20.80 -0.32
C THR A 81 18.51 21.62 -0.40
N SER A 82 17.97 21.82 -1.61
CA SER A 82 16.72 22.54 -1.85
C SER A 82 15.51 21.61 -2.02
N THR A 83 15.74 20.30 -2.07
CA THR A 83 14.71 19.27 -2.23
C THR A 83 14.38 18.62 -0.88
N PHE A 84 13.38 17.74 -0.89
CA PHE A 84 13.00 16.93 0.26
C PHE A 84 14.14 16.02 0.78
N ASP A 85 15.17 15.77 -0.02
CA ASP A 85 16.31 14.92 0.33
C ASP A 85 17.00 15.37 1.63
N LEU A 86 17.29 16.67 1.78
CA LEU A 86 17.90 17.20 3.01
C LEU A 86 16.95 17.12 4.21
N ALA A 87 15.68 17.47 4.01
CA ALA A 87 14.66 17.38 5.06
C ALA A 87 14.50 15.93 5.55
N PHE A 88 14.54 14.96 4.63
CA PHE A 88 14.47 13.54 4.96
C PHE A 88 15.68 13.09 5.78
N LEU A 89 16.90 13.46 5.37
CA LEU A 89 18.12 13.14 6.13
C LEU A 89 18.08 13.70 7.56
N LEU A 90 17.70 14.98 7.71
CA LEU A 90 17.59 15.62 9.02
C LEU A 90 16.50 14.96 9.89
N SER A 91 15.37 14.59 9.28
CA SER A 91 14.29 13.86 9.98
C SER A 91 14.76 12.49 10.44
N MET A 92 15.53 11.75 9.63
CA MET A 92 16.09 10.45 10.02
C MET A 92 17.09 10.57 11.18
N LEU A 93 17.92 11.61 11.19
CA LEU A 93 18.85 11.87 12.31
C LEU A 93 18.10 12.18 13.60
N LEU A 94 17.07 13.03 13.53
CA LEU A 94 16.23 13.35 14.68
C LEU A 94 15.51 12.10 15.22
N SER A 95 14.91 11.31 14.33
CA SER A 95 14.25 10.05 14.70
C SER A 95 15.23 9.04 15.31
N LEU A 96 16.47 8.97 14.83
CA LEU A 96 17.50 8.11 15.42
C LEU A 96 17.82 8.53 16.85
N VAL A 97 18.04 9.84 17.09
CA VAL A 97 18.31 10.36 18.44
C VAL A 97 17.15 10.06 19.38
N ALA A 98 15.90 10.27 18.92
CA ALA A 98 14.71 9.96 19.68
C ALA A 98 14.60 8.46 20.01
N LEU A 99 14.83 7.58 19.02
CA LEU A 99 14.79 6.13 19.24
C LEU A 99 15.88 5.67 20.20
N VAL A 100 17.12 6.14 20.05
CA VAL A 100 18.23 5.81 20.95
C VAL A 100 17.92 6.25 22.39
N ALA A 101 17.39 7.46 22.57
CA ALA A 101 16.99 7.97 23.88
C ALA A 101 15.84 7.15 24.47
N CYS A 102 14.76 6.92 23.71
CA CYS A 102 13.62 6.12 24.15
C CYS A 102 14.02 4.69 24.49
N THR A 103 14.86 4.04 23.70
CA THR A 103 15.34 2.68 23.97
C THR A 103 16.22 2.63 25.21
N SER A 104 17.10 3.60 25.41
CA SER A 104 17.93 3.64 26.61
C SER A 104 17.13 3.89 27.90
N LEU A 105 16.02 4.64 27.82
CA LEU A 105 15.19 4.99 28.97
C LEU A 105 14.10 3.96 29.28
N LEU A 106 13.46 3.39 28.25
CA LEU A 106 12.27 2.55 28.38
C LEU A 106 12.58 1.06 28.27
N GLN A 107 13.53 0.66 27.42
CA GLN A 107 13.82 -0.76 27.12
C GLN A 107 15.32 -0.97 26.82
N PRO A 108 16.20 -0.79 27.81
CA PRO A 108 17.65 -0.91 27.61
C PRO A 108 18.09 -2.32 27.21
N GLU A 109 17.27 -3.34 27.48
CA GLU A 109 17.50 -4.73 27.09
C GLU A 109 17.62 -4.95 25.57
N LEU A 110 16.99 -4.11 24.76
CA LEU A 110 17.09 -4.19 23.29
C LEU A 110 18.52 -3.99 22.78
N TRP A 111 19.36 -3.26 23.52
CA TRP A 111 20.75 -3.04 23.12
C TRP A 111 21.59 -4.31 23.11
N VAL A 112 21.32 -5.24 24.03
CA VAL A 112 22.10 -6.47 24.21
C VAL A 112 21.50 -7.62 23.39
N ASN A 113 20.26 -7.47 22.94
CA ASN A 113 19.55 -8.52 22.23
C ASN A 113 20.03 -8.67 20.78
N LEU A 114 20.87 -9.69 20.53
CA LEU A 114 21.37 -10.00 19.20
C LEU A 114 20.26 -10.38 18.22
N HIS A 115 19.24 -11.13 18.65
CA HIS A 115 18.14 -11.56 17.78
C HIS A 115 17.35 -10.37 17.24
N PHE A 116 17.12 -9.36 18.08
CA PHE A 116 16.48 -8.11 17.68
C PHE A 116 17.26 -7.41 16.55
N TRP A 117 18.56 -7.17 16.74
CA TRP A 117 19.38 -6.48 15.73
C TRP A 117 19.55 -7.28 14.44
N VAL A 118 19.73 -8.61 14.54
CA VAL A 118 19.77 -9.50 13.38
C VAL A 118 18.44 -9.48 12.63
N GLY A 119 17.32 -9.49 13.36
CA GLY A 119 15.99 -9.38 12.79
C GLY A 119 15.77 -8.09 12.00
N LEU A 120 16.16 -6.94 12.57
CA LEU A 120 16.12 -5.64 11.87
C LEU A 120 17.00 -5.64 10.62
N ALA A 121 18.18 -6.27 10.69
CA ALA A 121 19.08 -6.38 9.55
C ALA A 121 18.49 -7.25 8.43
N ILE A 122 17.83 -8.37 8.78
CA ILE A 122 17.13 -9.23 7.82
C ILE A 122 16.01 -8.44 7.12
N GLN A 123 15.21 -7.68 7.86
CA GLN A 123 14.15 -6.85 7.27
C GLN A 123 14.71 -5.80 6.30
N ALA A 124 15.74 -5.07 6.71
CA ALA A 124 16.40 -4.10 5.83
C ALA A 124 16.97 -4.79 4.58
N ALA A 125 17.62 -5.95 4.74
CA ALA A 125 18.15 -6.73 3.61
C ALA A 125 17.04 -7.20 2.66
N SER A 126 15.92 -7.71 3.18
CA SER A 126 14.75 -8.10 2.40
C SER A 126 14.16 -6.91 1.65
N MET A 127 14.08 -5.74 2.29
CA MET A 127 13.60 -4.51 1.67
C MET A 127 14.49 -4.06 0.51
N LEU A 128 15.81 -4.08 0.72
CA LEU A 128 16.80 -3.75 -0.30
C LEU A 128 16.79 -4.76 -1.46
N LEU A 129 16.58 -6.03 -1.16
CA LEU A 129 16.46 -7.09 -2.16
C LEU A 129 15.25 -6.85 -3.07
N VAL A 130 14.06 -6.62 -2.50
CA VAL A 130 12.84 -6.33 -3.27
C VAL A 130 13.02 -5.08 -4.13
N SER A 131 13.61 -4.02 -3.56
CA SER A 131 13.88 -2.77 -4.27
C SER A 131 14.84 -2.97 -5.44
N THR A 132 15.89 -3.79 -5.23
CA THR A 132 16.89 -4.09 -6.26
C THR A 132 16.27 -4.92 -7.39
N LEU A 133 15.49 -5.96 -7.07
CA LEU A 133 14.80 -6.79 -8.06
C LEU A 133 13.82 -5.96 -8.88
N GLY A 134 13.00 -5.12 -8.23
CA GLY A 134 12.08 -4.21 -8.92
C GLY A 134 12.81 -3.24 -9.87
N GLY A 135 13.93 -2.69 -9.42
CA GLY A 135 14.79 -1.83 -10.23
C GLY A 135 15.41 -2.53 -11.44
N LEU A 136 15.89 -3.77 -11.27
CA LEU A 136 16.45 -4.59 -12.35
C LEU A 136 15.39 -4.91 -13.41
N VAL A 137 14.18 -5.29 -12.99
CA VAL A 137 13.06 -5.53 -13.91
C VAL A 137 12.74 -4.24 -14.68
N CYS A 138 12.66 -3.09 -14.01
CA CYS A 138 12.41 -1.81 -14.70
C CYS A 138 13.48 -1.49 -15.75
N ARG A 139 14.77 -1.70 -15.45
CA ARG A 139 15.86 -1.47 -16.40
C ARG A 139 15.87 -2.47 -17.55
N ALA A 140 15.40 -3.70 -17.35
CA ALA A 140 15.29 -4.68 -18.43
C ALA A 140 14.27 -4.26 -19.49
N PHE A 141 13.25 -3.48 -19.13
CA PHE A 141 12.15 -3.08 -20.02
C PHE A 141 12.13 -1.58 -20.38
N GLY A 142 13.03 -0.75 -19.85
CA GLY A 142 13.03 0.69 -20.06
C GLY A 142 14.39 1.24 -20.47
N ILE A 143 14.35 2.38 -21.18
CA ILE A 143 15.55 3.09 -21.64
C ILE A 143 16.05 3.97 -20.50
N VAL A 144 17.36 4.12 -20.37
CA VAL A 144 18.00 4.88 -19.29
C VAL A 144 18.74 6.09 -19.87
N ASN A 145 18.67 7.25 -19.21
CA ASN A 145 19.41 8.44 -19.60
C ASN A 145 20.87 8.42 -19.13
N ASP A 146 21.68 9.40 -19.55
CA ASP A 146 23.11 9.49 -19.18
C ASP A 146 23.37 9.53 -17.66
N LYS A 147 22.40 10.02 -16.89
CA LYS A 147 22.46 10.08 -15.42
C LYS A 147 21.94 8.82 -14.73
N GLY A 148 21.43 7.83 -15.47
CA GLY A 148 20.94 6.56 -14.93
C GLY A 148 19.44 6.50 -14.63
N TYR A 149 18.67 7.56 -14.90
CA TYR A 149 17.21 7.60 -14.69
C TYR A 149 16.45 6.93 -15.83
N LEU A 150 15.32 6.29 -15.50
CA LEU A 150 14.48 5.60 -16.47
C LEU A 150 13.62 6.58 -17.30
N LEU A 151 13.68 6.46 -18.62
CA LEU A 151 12.80 7.14 -19.56
C LEU A 151 11.57 6.27 -19.79
N THR A 152 10.42 6.71 -19.29
CA THR A 152 9.14 6.01 -19.41
C THR A 152 8.38 6.54 -20.62
N THR A 153 8.20 5.67 -21.61
CA THR A 153 7.34 5.94 -22.77
C THR A 153 5.92 5.44 -22.50
N ILE A 154 4.92 6.15 -23.03
CA ILE A 154 3.48 5.81 -22.86
C ILE A 154 3.19 4.40 -23.40
N SER A 155 3.96 3.95 -24.39
CA SER A 155 3.82 2.66 -25.08
C SER A 155 4.60 1.51 -24.43
N ALA A 156 5.27 1.72 -23.29
CA ALA A 156 6.05 0.66 -22.65
C ALA A 156 5.14 -0.47 -22.16
N THR A 157 5.49 -1.71 -22.51
CA THR A 157 4.76 -2.92 -22.08
C THR A 157 4.81 -3.10 -20.56
N PHE A 158 5.91 -2.67 -19.94
CA PHE A 158 6.12 -2.73 -18.50
C PHE A 158 5.95 -1.35 -17.85
N LYS A 159 5.20 -1.30 -16.74
CA LYS A 159 4.91 -0.06 -16.00
C LYS A 159 5.61 -0.10 -14.64
N VAL A 160 6.36 0.96 -14.32
CA VAL A 160 7.06 1.15 -13.02
C VAL A 160 6.09 1.10 -11.83
N ASN A 161 4.81 1.42 -12.07
CA ASN A 161 3.74 1.32 -11.08
C ASN A 161 3.69 -0.06 -10.41
N TYR A 162 3.99 -1.14 -11.13
CA TYR A 162 3.99 -2.50 -10.57
C TYR A 162 5.10 -2.71 -9.55
N THR A 163 6.34 -2.38 -9.90
CA THR A 163 7.51 -2.59 -9.01
C THR A 163 7.43 -1.71 -7.78
N ARG A 164 6.90 -0.49 -7.92
CA ARG A 164 6.63 0.39 -6.80
C ARG A 164 5.65 -0.25 -5.81
N LYS A 165 4.56 -0.86 -6.29
CA LYS A 165 3.58 -1.52 -5.41
C LYS A 165 4.17 -2.75 -4.72
N CYS A 166 5.05 -3.52 -5.37
CA CYS A 166 5.78 -4.61 -4.71
C CYS A 166 6.67 -4.10 -3.56
N GLN A 167 7.38 -2.99 -3.78
CA GLN A 167 8.22 -2.40 -2.73
C GLN A 167 7.38 -1.79 -1.60
N HIS A 168 6.26 -1.16 -1.93
CA HIS A 168 5.29 -0.66 -0.97
C HIS A 168 4.72 -1.80 -0.10
N PHE A 169 4.36 -2.94 -0.71
CA PHE A 169 3.93 -4.13 0.01
C PHE A 169 4.99 -4.62 1.01
N ALA A 170 6.25 -4.73 0.55
CA ALA A 170 7.36 -5.14 1.42
C ALA A 170 7.57 -4.16 2.59
N ALA A 171 7.49 -2.85 2.35
CA ALA A 171 7.74 -1.84 3.37
C ALA A 171 6.76 -1.89 4.56
N TYR A 172 5.49 -2.25 4.33
CA TYR A 172 4.48 -2.33 5.39
C TYR A 172 4.44 -3.70 6.08
N ILE A 173 4.65 -4.78 5.34
CA ILE A 173 4.50 -6.15 5.86
C ILE A 173 5.75 -6.64 6.55
N LEU A 174 6.96 -6.36 6.03
CA LEU A 174 8.20 -6.85 6.63
C LEU A 174 8.33 -6.51 8.12
N PRO A 175 8.04 -5.27 8.57
CA PRO A 175 8.01 -4.90 9.99
C PRO A 175 7.10 -5.78 10.86
N LEU A 176 5.96 -6.20 10.32
CA LEU A 176 4.95 -6.98 11.05
C LEU A 176 5.23 -8.48 11.07
N LEU A 177 6.04 -8.99 10.14
CA LEU A 177 6.46 -10.40 10.12
C LEU A 177 7.46 -10.76 11.23
N ASN A 178 7.96 -9.75 11.96
CA ASN A 178 8.77 -9.82 13.18
C ASN A 178 9.52 -11.15 13.41
N PRO A 179 10.65 -11.41 12.71
CA PRO A 179 11.44 -12.62 12.89
C PRO A 179 12.16 -12.73 14.26
N TRP A 180 12.04 -11.72 15.14
CA TRP A 180 12.62 -11.73 16.49
C TRP A 180 11.50 -11.81 17.53
N SER A 181 11.00 -13.02 17.77
CA SER A 181 10.14 -13.30 18.92
C SER A 181 10.97 -13.16 20.21
N PHE A 182 11.13 -11.94 20.72
CA PHE A 182 11.64 -11.69 22.09
C PHE A 182 10.51 -11.40 23.08
N VAL A 183 9.31 -11.08 22.58
CA VAL A 183 8.14 -10.88 23.41
C VAL A 183 7.31 -12.16 23.33
N ASP A 184 7.53 -13.06 24.29
CA ASP A 184 6.74 -14.30 24.46
C ASP A 184 5.28 -13.99 24.87
N ASP A 185 5.00 -12.76 25.33
CA ASP A 185 3.65 -12.29 25.63
C ASP A 185 3.14 -11.34 24.53
N ASP A 186 2.43 -11.91 23.55
CA ASP A 186 1.82 -11.18 22.44
C ASP A 186 0.85 -10.05 22.87
N ASN A 187 0.58 -9.88 24.17
CA ASN A 187 -0.36 -8.90 24.71
C ASN A 187 0.29 -7.67 25.39
N ASP A 188 1.62 -7.64 25.60
CA ASP A 188 2.24 -6.44 26.19
C ASP A 188 2.46 -5.35 25.12
N ILE A 189 1.49 -4.43 25.05
CA ILE A 189 1.49 -3.29 24.14
C ILE A 189 2.78 -2.47 24.28
N ALA A 190 3.20 -2.18 25.52
CA ALA A 190 4.35 -1.34 25.78
C ALA A 190 5.64 -2.04 25.34
N ALA A 191 5.71 -3.36 25.52
CA ALA A 191 6.82 -4.17 25.05
C ALA A 191 6.99 -4.11 23.52
N GLN A 192 5.89 -3.97 22.77
CA GLN A 192 5.87 -4.10 21.31
C GLN A 192 6.03 -2.79 20.55
N GLN A 193 5.68 -1.63 21.13
CA GLN A 193 5.72 -0.35 20.41
C GLN A 193 7.12 0.00 19.91
N LEU A 194 8.12 -0.10 20.79
CA LEU A 194 9.46 0.38 20.48
C LEU A 194 10.20 -0.55 19.48
N PRO A 195 10.12 -1.89 19.57
CA PRO A 195 10.61 -2.77 18.50
C PRO A 195 9.95 -2.52 17.14
N LEU A 196 8.64 -2.23 17.12
CA LEU A 196 7.92 -1.92 15.89
C LEU A 196 8.40 -0.58 15.28
N LEU A 197 8.61 0.44 16.10
CA LEU A 197 9.20 1.71 15.68
C LEU A 197 10.60 1.54 15.08
N TRP A 198 11.45 0.71 15.70
CA TRP A 198 12.77 0.37 15.15
C TRP A 198 12.67 -0.36 13.81
N SER A 199 11.67 -1.21 13.63
CA SER A 199 11.42 -1.93 12.37
C SER A 199 11.10 -0.95 11.25
N TYR A 200 10.13 -0.05 11.46
CA TYR A 200 9.78 0.97 10.48
C TYR A 200 10.94 1.93 10.22
N PHE A 201 11.70 2.30 11.25
CA PHE A 201 12.92 3.08 11.09
C PHE A 201 13.98 2.37 10.24
N SER A 202 14.17 1.05 10.45
CA SER A 202 15.07 0.23 9.65
C SER A 202 14.67 0.19 8.17
N ILE A 203 13.36 0.08 7.88
CA ILE A 203 12.84 0.19 6.52
C ILE A 203 13.10 1.58 5.93
N LEU A 204 12.85 2.66 6.69
CA LEU A 204 13.14 4.04 6.24
C LEU A 204 14.62 4.27 5.99
N LEU A 205 15.50 3.61 6.75
CA LEU A 205 16.95 3.66 6.55
C LEU A 205 17.34 3.17 5.14
N SER A 206 16.67 2.12 4.63
CA SER A 206 16.86 1.67 3.24
C SER A 206 16.53 2.75 2.21
N PHE A 207 15.57 3.65 2.49
CA PHE A 207 15.22 4.75 1.59
C PHE A 207 16.25 5.89 1.60
N LEU A 208 17.14 6.00 2.59
CA LEU A 208 18.22 7.01 2.56
C LEU A 208 19.17 6.78 1.38
N LEU A 209 19.33 5.53 0.92
CA LEU A 209 20.13 5.20 -0.26
C LEU A 209 19.60 5.85 -1.55
N LEU A 210 18.32 6.25 -1.56
CA LEU A 210 17.66 6.86 -2.70
C LEU A 210 17.80 8.39 -2.75
N VAL A 211 18.41 8.99 -1.72
CA VAL A 211 18.69 10.42 -1.67
C VAL A 211 19.64 10.79 -2.81
N LYS A 212 19.35 11.92 -3.49
CA LYS A 212 20.04 12.35 -4.74
C LYS A 212 21.56 12.12 -4.78
N PRO A 213 22.38 12.60 -3.82
CA PRO A 213 23.84 12.38 -3.83
C PRO A 213 24.26 10.90 -3.78
N LEU A 214 23.50 10.02 -3.14
CA LEU A 214 23.82 8.59 -3.08
C LEU A 214 23.34 7.88 -4.34
N ARG A 215 22.11 8.12 -4.79
CA ARG A 215 21.57 7.48 -6.00
C ARG A 215 22.34 7.85 -7.27
N GLU A 216 22.77 9.10 -7.43
CA GLU A 216 23.52 9.52 -8.63
C GLU A 216 24.99 9.08 -8.58
N ARG A 217 25.54 8.78 -7.39
CA ARG A 217 26.92 8.31 -7.24
C ARG A 217 27.05 6.79 -7.39
N PHE A 218 26.09 6.02 -6.87
CA PHE A 218 26.16 4.56 -6.85
C PHE A 218 25.10 3.95 -7.76
N VAL A 219 25.54 3.17 -8.76
CA VAL A 219 24.66 2.51 -9.73
C VAL A 219 23.61 1.64 -9.05
N TRP A 220 23.97 0.91 -8.00
CA TRP A 220 23.04 0.07 -7.25
C TRP A 220 21.91 0.86 -6.58
N CYS A 221 22.20 2.07 -6.08
CA CYS A 221 21.18 2.97 -5.53
C CYS A 221 20.26 3.53 -6.61
N MET A 222 20.81 3.87 -7.79
CA MET A 222 20.00 4.28 -8.95
C MET A 222 19.08 3.16 -9.46
N ILE A 223 19.55 1.91 -9.47
CA ILE A 223 18.71 0.75 -9.84
C ILE A 223 17.47 0.71 -8.96
N GLN A 224 17.64 0.78 -7.64
CA GLN A 224 16.52 0.79 -6.70
C GLN A 224 15.57 1.97 -6.93
N PHE A 225 16.11 3.17 -7.17
CA PHE A 225 15.30 4.36 -7.46
C PHE A 225 14.45 4.19 -8.72
N ASN A 226 14.99 3.59 -9.78
CA ASN A 226 14.25 3.35 -11.03
C ASN A 226 13.04 2.42 -10.84
N GLY A 227 13.06 1.55 -9.84
CA GLY A 227 11.91 0.69 -9.48
C GLY A 227 10.75 1.43 -8.82
N LEU A 228 10.99 2.66 -8.34
CA LEU A 228 10.06 3.48 -7.57
C LEU A 228 9.61 4.74 -8.32
N ASP A 229 10.41 5.17 -9.29
CA ASP A 229 10.26 6.45 -9.98
C ASP A 229 9.08 6.47 -10.95
N ARG A 230 7.88 6.57 -10.39
CA ARG A 230 6.63 6.71 -11.14
C ARG A 230 6.59 8.07 -11.85
N PRO A 231 6.15 8.13 -13.13
CA PRO A 231 6.09 9.37 -13.90
C PRO A 231 5.31 10.50 -13.21
N ASP A 232 4.18 10.16 -12.58
CA ASP A 232 3.27 11.15 -11.97
C ASP A 232 3.85 11.87 -10.74
N ASP A 233 4.86 11.27 -10.10
CA ASP A 233 5.47 11.84 -8.88
C ASP A 233 6.72 12.67 -9.19
N ARG A 234 7.20 12.67 -10.43
CA ARG A 234 8.39 13.41 -10.85
C ARG A 234 8.16 14.93 -10.74
N PRO A 235 9.18 15.72 -10.34
CA PRO A 235 10.53 15.34 -9.88
C PRO A 235 10.60 15.09 -8.35
N HIS A 236 9.46 14.97 -7.67
CA HIS A 236 9.36 14.88 -6.21
C HIS A 236 9.03 13.46 -5.71
N THR A 237 9.50 12.43 -6.42
CA THR A 237 9.22 11.02 -6.14
C THR A 237 9.47 10.65 -4.68
N LEU A 238 10.64 10.97 -4.13
CA LEU A 238 10.97 10.61 -2.74
C LEU A 238 10.07 11.31 -1.72
N LYS A 239 9.66 12.56 -1.99
CA LYS A 239 8.73 13.32 -1.14
C LYS A 239 7.37 12.63 -1.09
N TRP A 240 6.80 12.31 -2.25
CA TRP A 240 5.48 11.70 -2.32
C TRP A 240 5.48 10.27 -1.77
N LEU A 241 6.56 9.52 -2.02
CA LEU A 241 6.70 8.16 -1.52
C LEU A 241 6.85 8.12 0.01
N VAL A 242 7.79 8.89 0.57
CA VAL A 242 8.12 8.83 2.00
C VAL A 242 7.17 9.69 2.82
N ALA A 243 7.10 11.00 2.54
CA ALA A 243 6.29 11.93 3.34
C ALA A 243 4.79 11.86 3.00
N GLY A 244 4.44 11.52 1.75
CA GLY A 244 3.05 11.36 1.35
C GLY A 244 2.44 10.04 1.81
N ASN A 245 3.18 8.93 1.72
CA ASN A 245 2.62 7.60 1.93
C ASN A 245 3.25 6.84 3.10
N LEU A 246 4.55 6.54 3.06
CA LEU A 246 5.17 5.63 4.04
C LEU A 246 5.11 6.15 5.48
N VAL A 247 5.61 7.37 5.73
CA VAL A 247 5.68 7.91 7.10
C VAL A 247 4.28 8.07 7.73
N PRO A 248 3.29 8.71 7.06
CA PRO A 248 1.95 8.80 7.61
C PRO A 248 1.31 7.43 7.88
N GLY A 249 1.48 6.47 6.98
CA GLY A 249 0.91 5.13 7.20
C GLY A 249 1.64 4.36 8.29
N PHE A 250 2.96 4.47 8.43
CA PHE A 250 3.70 3.87 9.56
C PHE A 250 3.24 4.44 10.89
N VAL A 251 3.00 5.75 10.97
CA VAL A 251 2.43 6.39 12.16
C VAL A 251 1.05 5.81 12.48
N VAL A 252 0.17 5.67 11.48
CA VAL A 252 -1.15 5.06 11.67
C VAL A 252 -1.02 3.61 12.16
N VAL A 253 -0.12 2.80 11.59
CA VAL A 253 0.07 1.41 12.03
C VAL A 253 0.56 1.34 13.47
N VAL A 254 1.50 2.20 13.87
CA VAL A 254 1.99 2.26 15.25
C VAL A 254 0.88 2.68 16.22
N VAL A 255 0.06 3.67 15.85
CA VAL A 255 -1.11 4.07 16.65
C VAL A 255 -2.12 2.92 16.77
N LEU A 256 -2.41 2.22 15.67
CA LEU A 256 -3.30 1.06 15.69
C LEU A 256 -2.73 -0.09 16.51
N ASN A 257 -1.41 -0.31 16.49
CA ASN A 257 -0.75 -1.27 17.37
C ASN A 257 -1.01 -0.94 18.85
N ALA A 258 -0.95 0.35 19.21
CA ALA A 258 -1.25 0.82 20.57
C ALA A 258 -2.73 0.65 20.95
N LEU A 259 -3.65 0.68 19.98
CA LEU A 259 -5.09 0.50 20.22
C LEU A 259 -5.50 -0.97 20.29
N PHE A 260 -5.00 -1.82 19.39
CA PHE A 260 -5.40 -3.22 19.34
C PHE A 260 -4.64 -4.09 20.34
N GLY A 261 -3.34 -3.83 20.55
CA GLY A 261 -2.46 -4.71 21.32
C GLY A 261 -2.41 -6.16 20.82
N ARG A 262 -2.88 -6.40 19.60
CA ARG A 262 -3.07 -7.71 18.98
C ARG A 262 -2.49 -7.70 17.58
N ARG A 263 -1.39 -8.42 17.41
CA ARG A 263 -0.61 -8.46 16.16
C ARG A 263 -1.37 -9.10 15.00
N ASP A 264 -2.17 -10.12 15.28
CA ASP A 264 -2.97 -10.83 14.29
C ASP A 264 -3.98 -9.89 13.62
N ILE A 265 -4.65 -9.06 14.41
CA ILE A 265 -5.57 -8.02 13.92
C ILE A 265 -4.81 -6.94 13.17
N LEU A 266 -3.65 -6.50 13.67
CA LEU A 266 -2.84 -5.48 13.00
C LEU A 266 -2.36 -5.94 11.62
N LEU A 267 -1.88 -7.18 11.52
CA LEU A 267 -1.48 -7.80 10.27
C LEU A 267 -2.66 -7.90 9.30
N LEU A 268 -3.85 -8.25 9.79
CA LEU A 268 -5.07 -8.29 8.98
C LEU A 268 -5.43 -6.89 8.43
N VAL A 269 -5.40 -5.86 9.27
CA VAL A 269 -5.68 -4.47 8.86
C VAL A 269 -4.71 -4.02 7.77
N VAL A 270 -3.41 -4.24 7.98
CA VAL A 270 -2.38 -3.85 7.01
C VAL A 270 -2.49 -4.70 5.73
N ALA A 271 -2.74 -6.00 5.84
CA ALA A 271 -2.91 -6.87 4.68
C ALA A 271 -4.11 -6.42 3.81
N ILE A 272 -5.25 -6.12 4.42
CA ILE A 272 -6.45 -5.63 3.70
C ILE A 272 -6.14 -4.34 2.94
N ALA A 273 -5.57 -3.34 3.62
CA ALA A 273 -5.30 -2.04 3.01
C ALA A 273 -4.25 -2.15 1.89
N ILE A 274 -3.15 -2.87 2.14
CA ILE A 274 -2.00 -2.95 1.24
C ILE A 274 -2.27 -3.86 0.03
N ILE A 275 -2.97 -4.98 0.21
CA ILE A 275 -3.33 -5.86 -0.91
C ILE A 275 -4.39 -5.18 -1.78
N GLY A 276 -5.38 -4.53 -1.15
CA GLY A 276 -6.39 -3.74 -1.86
C GLY A 276 -5.76 -2.66 -2.72
N ASP A 277 -5.01 -1.73 -2.10
CA ASP A 277 -4.31 -0.64 -2.80
C ASP A 277 -3.23 -1.15 -3.78
N GLY A 278 -2.58 -2.26 -3.43
CA GLY A 278 -1.56 -2.92 -4.25
C GLY A 278 -2.10 -3.47 -5.57
N LEU A 279 -3.31 -4.02 -5.57
CA LEU A 279 -3.95 -4.61 -6.75
C LEU A 279 -4.83 -3.62 -7.51
N ALA A 280 -5.39 -2.61 -6.84
CA ALA A 280 -6.29 -1.63 -7.45
C ALA A 280 -5.63 -0.87 -8.60
N GLU A 281 -4.38 -0.41 -8.42
CA GLU A 281 -3.64 0.32 -9.46
C GLU A 281 -3.32 -0.56 -10.69
N PRO A 282 -2.72 -1.77 -10.56
CA PRO A 282 -2.50 -2.67 -11.69
C PRO A 282 -3.79 -3.07 -12.44
N VAL A 283 -4.86 -3.38 -11.70
CA VAL A 283 -6.13 -3.76 -12.31
C VAL A 283 -6.75 -2.59 -13.06
N GLY A 284 -6.77 -1.40 -12.44
CA GLY A 284 -7.27 -0.19 -13.07
C GLY A 284 -6.48 0.24 -14.30
N LEU A 285 -5.17 -0.02 -14.33
CA LEU A 285 -4.30 0.30 -15.47
C LEU A 285 -4.47 -0.64 -16.67
N ASN A 286 -4.78 -1.92 -16.45
CA ASN A 286 -4.86 -2.93 -17.52
C ASN A 286 -6.30 -3.26 -17.94
N TRP A 287 -7.23 -3.26 -17.00
CA TRP A 287 -8.64 -3.64 -17.23
C TRP A 287 -9.63 -2.51 -16.92
N GLY A 288 -9.17 -1.34 -16.45
CA GLY A 288 -10.03 -0.20 -16.12
C GLY A 288 -10.65 0.46 -17.34
N ARG A 289 -11.90 0.10 -17.66
CA ARG A 289 -12.69 0.71 -18.74
C ARG A 289 -13.54 1.87 -18.22
N HIS A 290 -14.01 1.77 -16.98
CA HIS A 290 -14.90 2.77 -16.39
C HIS A 290 -14.10 3.76 -15.57
N LYS A 291 -13.56 4.77 -16.25
CA LYS A 291 -12.75 5.81 -15.60
C LYS A 291 -13.61 6.96 -15.09
N PHE A 292 -13.27 7.47 -13.92
CA PHE A 292 -13.84 8.68 -13.35
C PHE A 292 -12.73 9.59 -12.82
N THR A 293 -12.98 10.90 -12.81
CA THR A 293 -12.01 11.87 -12.31
C THR A 293 -12.33 12.23 -10.88
N VAL A 294 -11.29 12.27 -10.05
CA VAL A 294 -11.38 12.68 -8.66
C VAL A 294 -10.58 13.96 -8.49
N CYS A 295 -11.21 14.94 -7.85
CA CYS A 295 -10.58 16.20 -7.49
C CYS A 295 -10.62 16.32 -5.97
N TRP A 296 -9.48 16.09 -5.30
CA TRP A 296 -9.34 16.35 -3.88
C TRP A 296 -8.33 17.48 -3.69
N CYS A 297 -8.83 18.67 -3.32
CA CYS A 297 -8.09 19.84 -2.81
C CYS A 297 -6.76 20.18 -3.54
N SER A 298 -6.68 19.86 -4.84
CA SER A 298 -5.55 20.15 -5.71
C SER A 298 -6.11 20.51 -7.07
N ALA A 299 -5.47 21.45 -7.76
CA ALA A 299 -5.87 21.87 -9.12
C ALA A 299 -5.79 20.72 -10.15
N ARG A 300 -5.06 19.64 -9.84
CA ARG A 300 -4.83 18.52 -10.77
C ARG A 300 -5.91 17.45 -10.64
N ARG A 301 -6.64 17.24 -11.74
CA ARG A 301 -7.61 16.14 -11.87
C ARG A 301 -6.87 14.83 -12.11
N ARG A 302 -7.16 13.79 -11.32
CA ARG A 302 -6.60 12.45 -11.53
C ARG A 302 -7.71 11.46 -11.88
N CYS A 303 -7.40 10.54 -12.80
CA CYS A 303 -8.32 9.49 -13.24
C CYS A 303 -8.17 8.24 -12.37
N ARG A 304 -9.28 7.72 -11.85
CA ARG A 304 -9.42 6.43 -11.18
C ARG A 304 -10.34 5.52 -12.03
N SER A 305 -10.44 4.25 -11.67
CA SER A 305 -11.30 3.27 -12.37
C SER A 305 -12.18 2.52 -11.39
N TRP A 306 -13.43 2.25 -11.76
CA TRP A 306 -14.34 1.43 -10.96
C TRP A 306 -13.83 -0.01 -10.80
N GLU A 307 -13.07 -0.53 -11.76
CA GLU A 307 -12.44 -1.85 -11.69
C GLU A 307 -11.35 -1.92 -10.60
N GLY A 308 -10.59 -0.85 -10.42
CA GLY A 308 -9.65 -0.71 -9.30
C GLY A 308 -10.37 -0.70 -7.95
N CYS A 309 -11.43 0.11 -7.81
CA CYS A 309 -12.25 0.15 -6.59
C CYS A 309 -12.94 -1.20 -6.29
N ALA A 310 -13.45 -1.88 -7.32
CA ALA A 310 -14.00 -3.22 -7.22
C ALA A 310 -12.98 -4.25 -6.73
N THR A 311 -11.71 -4.06 -7.09
CA THR A 311 -10.61 -4.92 -6.61
C THR A 311 -10.39 -4.74 -5.11
N VAL A 312 -10.41 -3.51 -4.60
CA VAL A 312 -10.35 -3.24 -3.15
C VAL A 312 -11.52 -3.89 -2.42
N TYR A 313 -12.73 -3.74 -2.96
CA TYR A 313 -13.93 -4.35 -2.41
C TYR A 313 -13.78 -5.88 -2.30
N LEU A 314 -13.39 -6.55 -3.40
CA LEU A 314 -13.32 -8.02 -3.45
C LEU A 314 -12.16 -8.57 -2.63
N SER A 315 -10.99 -7.93 -2.67
CA SER A 315 -9.84 -8.32 -1.85
C SER A 315 -10.14 -8.18 -0.37
N THR A 316 -10.83 -7.13 0.06
CA THR A 316 -11.30 -6.96 1.45
C THR A 316 -12.22 -8.11 1.85
N MET A 317 -13.19 -8.47 1.02
CA MET A 317 -14.12 -9.57 1.29
C MET A 317 -13.39 -10.90 1.52
N VAL A 318 -12.41 -11.22 0.66
CA VAL A 318 -11.62 -12.45 0.75
C VAL A 318 -10.69 -12.44 1.97
N LEU A 319 -10.03 -11.31 2.24
CA LEU A 319 -9.05 -11.20 3.33
C LEU A 319 -9.73 -11.21 4.70
N VAL A 320 -10.91 -10.61 4.85
CA VAL A 320 -11.71 -10.73 6.08
C VAL A 320 -12.14 -12.18 6.31
N ALA A 321 -12.58 -12.88 5.26
CA ALA A 321 -12.92 -14.29 5.36
C ALA A 321 -11.71 -15.17 5.71
N TRP A 322 -10.54 -14.88 5.14
CA TRP A 322 -9.27 -15.53 5.47
C TRP A 322 -8.85 -15.26 6.92
N GLY A 323 -9.00 -14.00 7.36
CA GLY A 323 -8.69 -13.54 8.71
C GLY A 323 -9.67 -14.02 9.79
N ARG A 324 -10.56 -14.97 9.48
CA ARG A 324 -11.54 -15.57 10.40
C ARG A 324 -10.94 -15.90 11.77
N GLY A 325 -9.75 -16.48 11.80
CA GLY A 325 -9.09 -16.91 13.04
C GLY A 325 -8.77 -15.77 14.03
N SER A 326 -8.74 -14.51 13.56
CA SER A 326 -8.47 -13.35 14.41
C SER A 326 -9.72 -12.80 15.11
N PHE A 327 -10.92 -13.23 14.72
CA PHE A 327 -12.17 -12.76 15.32
C PHE A 327 -12.67 -13.74 16.37
N HIS A 328 -13.37 -13.23 17.40
CA HIS A 328 -13.93 -14.08 18.45
C HIS A 328 -15.25 -14.75 18.03
N SER A 329 -16.02 -14.07 17.17
CA SER A 329 -17.39 -14.45 16.81
C SER A 329 -17.63 -14.43 15.30
N ILE A 330 -18.57 -15.26 14.84
CA ILE A 330 -19.03 -15.22 13.44
C ILE A 330 -19.77 -13.97 13.07
N HIS A 331 -20.46 -13.37 14.03
CA HIS A 331 -21.17 -12.14 13.79
C HIS A 331 -20.21 -11.01 13.49
N GLN A 332 -19.04 -10.96 14.15
CA GLN A 332 -17.99 -9.98 13.85
C GLN A 332 -17.44 -10.13 12.44
N VAL A 333 -17.19 -11.37 11.98
CA VAL A 333 -16.69 -11.62 10.61
C VAL A 333 -17.73 -11.25 9.57
N LEU A 334 -18.99 -11.65 9.76
CA LEU A 334 -20.06 -11.31 8.82
C LEU A 334 -20.32 -9.80 8.78
N ALA A 335 -20.29 -9.12 9.93
CA ALA A 335 -20.38 -7.67 10.01
C ALA A 335 -19.21 -7.00 9.28
N ALA A 336 -17.98 -7.49 9.46
CA ALA A 336 -16.79 -7.01 8.77
C ALA A 336 -16.90 -7.21 7.25
N MET A 337 -17.38 -8.37 6.79
CA MET A 337 -17.62 -8.66 5.38
C MET A 337 -18.71 -7.76 4.76
N LEU A 338 -19.71 -7.34 5.54
CA LEU A 338 -20.77 -6.47 5.04
C LEU A 338 -20.36 -4.98 5.04
N VAL A 339 -19.65 -4.53 6.06
CA VAL A 339 -19.36 -3.11 6.31
C VAL A 339 -18.02 -2.67 5.73
N MET A 340 -16.95 -3.48 5.86
CA MET A 340 -15.61 -3.06 5.44
C MET A 340 -15.50 -2.88 3.92
N PRO A 341 -15.88 -3.85 3.06
CA PRO A 341 -15.73 -3.71 1.62
C PRO A 341 -16.32 -2.43 1.00
N PRO A 342 -17.58 -2.02 1.30
CA PRO A 342 -18.11 -0.78 0.74
C PRO A 342 -17.39 0.47 1.29
N VAL A 343 -17.03 0.50 2.57
CA VAL A 343 -16.34 1.65 3.17
C VAL A 343 -14.94 1.83 2.58
N LEU A 344 -14.18 0.74 2.42
CA LEU A 344 -12.84 0.77 1.82
C LEU A 344 -12.90 1.08 0.32
N MET A 345 -13.90 0.57 -0.40
CA MET A 345 -14.13 0.92 -1.80
C MET A 345 -14.37 2.43 -1.96
N LEU A 346 -15.18 3.02 -1.09
CA LEU A 346 -15.44 4.47 -1.08
C LEU A 346 -14.18 5.26 -0.71
N ALA A 347 -13.42 4.81 0.29
CA ALA A 347 -12.16 5.43 0.67
C ALA A 347 -11.18 5.46 -0.52
N GLU A 348 -10.99 4.34 -1.23
CA GLU A 348 -10.17 4.29 -2.44
C GLU A 348 -10.68 5.21 -3.56
N ALA A 349 -12.01 5.30 -3.72
CA ALA A 349 -12.62 6.12 -4.76
C ALA A 349 -12.45 7.62 -4.50
N VAL A 350 -12.38 8.04 -3.24
CA VAL A 350 -12.32 9.46 -2.87
C VAL A 350 -10.87 9.91 -2.66
N VAL A 351 -10.03 9.14 -1.98
CA VAL A 351 -8.72 9.58 -1.45
C VAL A 351 -7.69 9.87 -2.57
N PRO A 352 -6.89 10.96 -2.43
CA PRO A 352 -5.83 11.27 -3.37
C PRO A 352 -4.78 10.16 -3.37
N HIS A 353 -4.30 9.80 -4.58
CA HIS A 353 -3.34 8.72 -4.83
C HIS A 353 -1.99 8.82 -4.09
N THR A 354 -1.69 9.97 -3.49
CA THR A 354 -0.47 10.15 -2.69
C THR A 354 -0.67 9.76 -1.22
N PHE A 355 -1.92 9.66 -0.77
CA PHE A 355 -2.33 9.48 0.63
C PHE A 355 -3.37 8.35 0.76
N ASP A 356 -3.50 7.50 -0.26
CA ASP A 356 -4.42 6.36 -0.33
C ASP A 356 -4.13 5.35 0.78
N THR A 357 -2.89 4.87 0.88
CA THR A 357 -2.54 3.83 1.85
C THR A 357 -2.74 4.27 3.32
N PRO A 358 -2.24 5.44 3.78
CA PRO A 358 -2.45 5.86 5.17
C PRO A 358 -3.93 5.96 5.54
N VAL A 359 -4.77 6.47 4.64
CA VAL A 359 -6.21 6.57 4.87
C VAL A 359 -6.86 5.21 4.83
N LEU A 360 -6.49 4.34 3.90
CA LEU A 360 -7.02 2.98 3.84
C LEU A 360 -6.68 2.21 5.12
N VAL A 361 -5.45 2.28 5.61
CA VAL A 361 -5.06 1.65 6.89
C VAL A 361 -5.87 2.24 8.04
N LEU A 362 -6.01 3.57 8.12
CA LEU A 362 -6.75 4.25 9.18
C LEU A 362 -8.24 3.87 9.18
N VAL A 363 -8.88 3.90 8.01
CA VAL A 363 -10.30 3.55 7.84
C VAL A 363 -10.52 2.08 8.14
N THR A 364 -9.65 1.20 7.66
CA THR A 364 -9.70 -0.24 7.94
C THR A 364 -9.59 -0.51 9.43
N GLY A 365 -8.58 0.08 10.09
CA GLY A 365 -8.40 -0.05 11.53
C GLY A 365 -9.58 0.52 12.32
N GLY A 366 -10.04 1.72 11.99
CA GLY A 366 -11.15 2.38 12.68
C GLY A 366 -12.49 1.61 12.57
N VAL A 367 -12.83 1.12 11.38
CA VAL A 367 -14.03 0.28 11.18
C VAL A 367 -13.90 -1.02 11.98
N LEU A 368 -12.73 -1.64 11.97
CA LEU A 368 -12.51 -2.89 12.68
C LEU A 368 -12.59 -2.72 14.20
N VAL A 369 -12.04 -1.64 14.76
CA VAL A 369 -12.24 -1.29 16.18
C VAL A 369 -13.72 -1.18 16.50
N GLY A 370 -14.49 -0.47 15.66
CA GLY A 370 -15.93 -0.30 15.86
C GLY A 370 -16.68 -1.65 15.86
N ILE A 371 -16.35 -2.55 14.93
CA ILE A 371 -16.99 -3.87 14.86
C ILE A 371 -16.65 -4.72 16.09
N LEU A 372 -15.38 -4.73 16.50
CA LEU A 372 -14.93 -5.50 17.66
C LEU A 372 -15.52 -5.00 19.00
N GLN A 373 -15.92 -3.73 19.07
CA GLN A 373 -16.54 -3.14 20.26
C GLN A 373 -18.08 -3.22 20.27
N VAL A 374 -18.72 -3.25 19.10
CA VAL A 374 -20.18 -3.17 18.97
C VAL A 374 -20.84 -4.55 18.78
N VAL A 375 -20.12 -5.50 18.18
CA VAL A 375 -20.65 -6.82 17.84
C VAL A 375 -20.01 -7.88 18.72
N ASP A 376 -20.81 -8.54 19.56
CA ASP A 376 -20.38 -9.64 20.42
C ASP A 376 -20.24 -10.98 19.66
#